data_AF-A0A411YC99-F1
#
_entry.id   AF-A0A411YC99-F1
#
_cell.length_a   1.000
_cell.length_b   1.000
_cell.length_c   1.000
_cell.angle_alpha   90.00
_cell.angle_beta   90.00
_cell.angle_gamma   90.00
#
_symmetry.space_group_name_H-M   'P 1'
#
loop_
_entity.id
_entity.type
_entity.pdbx_description
1 polymer ?
#
loop_
_entity_poly.entity_id
_entity_poly.type
_entity_poly.pdbx_seq_one_letter_code
_entity_poly.pdbx_strand_id
1 'polypeptide(L)'
;MARAGPVPGGRLPVTSPYARVTELRAVDDPAATPQQLASLLERWNPTDEREASALERFRTALATLTRPFDREADPVHVTASGLVIGPRGVLLHRHKRTGAWMQPGGHIDHGEVPSQAAARETTEETGVTVTHPSGGPRPVHLDVHDVVVTGHVHLDLRYLLVADAGSSDEPAPPPDESPEVAWFSWDQAIAMADPGLIGALRLLRPA
;
A
#
# COMPACT_ATOMS: atom_id res chain seq x y z
N MET A 1 24.84 0.34 -17.28
CA MET A 1 24.55 -0.64 -16.22
C MET A 1 23.23 -1.29 -16.56
N ALA A 2 23.20 -2.61 -16.77
CA ALA A 2 21.98 -3.32 -17.16
C ALA A 2 20.97 -3.27 -16.00
N ARG A 3 19.77 -2.74 -16.24
CA ARG A 3 18.67 -2.77 -15.27
C ARG A 3 18.19 -4.21 -15.16
N ALA A 4 18.23 -4.79 -13.95
CA ALA A 4 17.70 -6.13 -13.71
C ALA A 4 16.18 -6.12 -13.93
N GLY A 5 15.70 -7.01 -14.81
CA GLY A 5 14.27 -7.14 -15.13
C GLY A 5 13.48 -7.88 -14.05
N PRO A 6 12.15 -7.98 -14.22
CA PRO A 6 11.25 -8.75 -13.36
C PRO A 6 11.75 -10.18 -13.10
N VAL A 7 11.39 -10.76 -11.95
CA VAL A 7 11.78 -12.14 -11.63
C VAL A 7 11.00 -13.10 -12.55
N PRO A 8 11.68 -13.94 -13.36
CA PRO A 8 11.00 -14.99 -14.14
C PRO A 8 10.30 -15.97 -13.19
N GLY A 9 9.24 -16.65 -13.65
CA GLY A 9 8.26 -17.44 -12.87
C GLY A 9 8.74 -18.63 -12.03
N GLY A 10 9.87 -18.55 -11.35
CA GLY A 10 10.29 -19.47 -10.30
C GLY A 10 9.68 -19.05 -8.96
N ARG A 11 8.90 -19.95 -8.35
CA ARG A 11 8.45 -19.78 -6.96
C ARG A 11 9.67 -19.87 -6.04
N LEU A 12 9.87 -18.87 -5.17
CA LEU A 12 10.84 -19.00 -4.08
C LEU A 12 10.40 -20.15 -3.16
N PRO A 13 11.34 -20.93 -2.57
CA PRO A 13 11.01 -22.02 -1.68
C PRO A 13 10.22 -21.49 -0.48
N VAL A 14 8.98 -21.98 -0.37
CA VAL A 14 7.99 -21.51 0.60
C VAL A 14 8.22 -22.23 1.94
N THR A 15 9.02 -21.66 2.83
CA THR A 15 8.78 -21.86 4.27
C THR A 15 7.83 -20.76 4.73
N SER A 16 6.56 -20.88 4.37
CA SER A 16 5.54 -19.88 4.71
C SER A 16 5.21 -19.96 6.20
N PRO A 17 5.46 -18.90 6.99
CA PRO A 17 4.87 -18.78 8.33
C PRO A 17 3.36 -18.50 8.27
N TYR A 18 2.74 -18.45 7.08
CA TYR A 18 1.35 -18.06 6.84
C TYR A 18 0.43 -19.24 6.48
N ALA A 19 0.84 -20.48 6.79
CA ALA A 19 0.02 -21.65 6.51
C ALA A 19 -1.14 -21.82 7.52
N ARG A 20 -2.35 -21.82 6.95
CA ARG A 20 -3.68 -22.16 7.50
C ARG A 20 -4.35 -21.10 8.37
N VAL A 21 -5.47 -20.57 7.88
CA VAL A 21 -6.56 -20.12 8.74
C VAL A 21 -7.90 -20.58 8.18
N THR A 22 -8.53 -21.45 8.97
CA THR A 22 -9.98 -21.72 8.97
C THR A 22 -10.66 -20.53 9.65
N GLU A 23 -11.67 -19.94 9.01
CA GLU A 23 -12.69 -19.01 9.54
C GLU A 23 -12.25 -18.08 10.69
N LEU A 24 -11.64 -16.93 10.36
CA LEU A 24 -11.52 -15.80 11.30
C LEU A 24 -12.52 -14.72 10.91
N ARG A 25 -13.30 -14.26 11.91
CA ARG A 25 -14.15 -13.07 11.80
C ARG A 25 -13.32 -11.91 11.25
N ALA A 26 -13.84 -11.19 10.26
CA ALA A 26 -13.23 -9.95 9.79
C ALA A 26 -12.99 -9.04 11.01
N VAL A 27 -11.72 -8.78 11.31
CA VAL A 27 -11.36 -7.78 12.32
C VAL A 27 -11.59 -6.42 11.68
N ASP A 28 -12.26 -5.52 12.40
CA ASP A 28 -12.55 -4.17 11.93
C ASP A 28 -11.25 -3.40 11.63
N ASP A 29 -11.26 -2.57 10.60
CA ASP A 29 -10.12 -1.73 10.24
C ASP A 29 -9.75 -0.77 11.39
N PRO A 30 -8.49 -0.75 11.85
CA PRO A 30 -8.05 0.13 12.93
C PRO A 30 -8.08 1.62 12.57
N ALA A 31 -8.32 1.99 11.30
CA ALA A 31 -8.47 3.35 10.83
C ALA A 31 -9.84 3.61 10.15
N ALA A 32 -10.87 2.81 10.46
CA ALA A 32 -12.19 2.93 9.82
C ALA A 32 -12.87 4.31 9.97
N THR A 33 -12.51 5.08 10.99
CA THR A 33 -13.03 6.43 11.25
C THR A 33 -11.90 7.42 11.51
N PRO A 34 -12.13 8.74 11.34
CA PRO A 34 -11.14 9.77 11.68
C PRO A 34 -10.61 9.65 13.12
N GLN A 35 -11.49 9.32 14.08
CA GLN A 35 -11.12 9.15 15.48
C GLN A 35 -10.22 7.93 15.69
N GLN A 36 -10.55 6.80 15.05
CA GLN A 36 -9.73 5.60 15.10
C GLN A 36 -8.36 5.82 14.44
N LEU A 37 -8.31 6.51 13.30
CA LEU A 37 -7.05 6.90 12.66
C LEU A 37 -6.21 7.81 13.58
N ALA A 38 -6.80 8.84 14.19
CA ALA A 38 -6.09 9.68 15.14
C ALA A 38 -5.50 8.88 16.31
N SER A 39 -6.29 7.99 16.92
CA SER A 39 -5.83 7.09 17.99
C SER A 39 -4.77 6.10 17.54
N LEU A 40 -4.81 5.63 16.29
CA LEU A 40 -3.77 4.79 15.71
C LEU A 40 -2.45 5.56 15.60
N LEU A 41 -2.50 6.80 15.09
CA LEU A 41 -1.34 7.65 14.88
C LEU A 41 -0.67 8.09 16.19
N GLU A 42 -1.41 8.24 17.29
CA GLU A 42 -0.84 8.52 18.63
C GLU A 42 0.16 7.46 19.08
N ARG A 43 -0.08 6.20 18.70
CA ARG A 43 0.76 5.04 19.08
C ARG A 43 1.71 4.61 17.96
N TRP A 44 1.73 5.33 16.84
CA TRP A 44 2.56 4.99 15.69
C TRP A 44 4.04 5.23 16.01
N ASN A 45 4.88 4.24 15.67
CA ASN A 45 6.32 4.35 15.79
C ASN A 45 6.94 4.35 14.39
N PRO A 46 7.40 5.52 13.88
CA PRO A 46 7.94 5.62 12.54
C PRO A 46 9.24 4.82 12.42
N THR A 47 9.48 4.31 11.21
CA THR A 47 10.64 3.47 10.89
C THR A 47 11.88 4.26 10.53
N ASP A 48 11.70 5.48 10.00
CA ASP A 48 12.75 6.40 9.61
C ASP A 48 12.31 7.88 9.75
N GLU A 49 13.22 8.81 9.45
CA GLU A 49 12.98 10.25 9.55
C GLU A 49 11.92 10.77 8.56
N ARG A 50 11.78 10.10 7.41
CA ARG A 50 10.78 10.47 6.40
C ARG A 50 9.39 10.12 6.91
N GLU A 51 9.20 8.90 7.42
CA GLU A 51 7.95 8.49 8.03
C GLU A 51 7.63 9.30 9.29
N ALA A 52 8.64 9.66 10.09
CA ALA A 52 8.44 10.55 11.23
C ALA A 52 7.88 11.93 10.79
N SER A 53 8.41 12.48 9.70
CA SER A 53 7.90 13.71 9.10
C SER A 53 6.48 13.54 8.55
N ALA A 54 6.18 12.39 7.94
CA ALA A 54 4.83 12.04 7.46
C ALA A 54 3.84 11.95 8.63
N LEU A 55 4.20 11.30 9.73
CA LEU A 55 3.38 11.16 10.93
C LEU A 55 2.98 12.52 11.52
N GLU A 56 3.92 13.47 11.60
CA GLU A 56 3.62 14.82 12.10
C GLU A 56 2.71 15.60 11.15
N ARG A 57 2.87 15.44 9.83
CA ARG A 57 1.96 16.02 8.83
C ARG A 57 0.55 15.43 8.94
N PHE A 58 0.43 14.11 9.10
CA PHE A 58 -0.83 13.42 9.34
C PHE A 58 -1.54 13.98 10.58
N ARG A 59 -0.84 14.05 11.72
CA ARG A 59 -1.41 14.57 12.98
C ARG A 59 -1.86 16.03 12.84
N THR A 60 -1.04 16.85 12.20
CA THR A 60 -1.35 18.27 11.97
C THR A 60 -2.61 18.43 11.11
N ALA A 61 -2.70 17.69 10.00
CA ALA A 61 -3.85 17.77 9.10
C ALA A 61 -5.13 17.23 9.77
N LEU A 62 -5.06 16.09 10.46
CA LEU A 62 -6.23 15.51 11.13
C LEU A 62 -6.77 16.36 12.28
N ALA A 63 -5.96 17.27 12.84
CA ALA A 63 -6.44 18.23 13.83
C ALA A 63 -7.42 19.26 13.24
N THR A 64 -7.41 19.46 11.91
CA THR A 64 -8.22 20.48 11.23
C THR A 64 -9.24 19.91 10.24
N LEU A 65 -8.96 18.74 9.66
CA LEU A 65 -9.83 18.12 8.66
C LEU A 65 -11.12 17.58 9.29
N THR A 66 -12.27 17.97 8.73
CA THR A 66 -13.58 17.46 9.18
C THR A 66 -13.93 16.12 8.52
N ARG A 67 -13.54 15.94 7.24
CA ARG A 67 -13.86 14.74 6.44
C ARG A 67 -12.59 14.23 5.74
N PRO A 68 -11.61 13.71 6.50
CA PRO A 68 -10.28 13.42 5.98
C PRO A 68 -10.24 12.34 4.89
N PHE A 69 -11.30 11.54 4.74
CA PHE A 69 -11.39 10.48 3.73
C PHE A 69 -12.09 10.93 2.44
N ASP A 70 -12.58 12.17 2.37
CA ASP A 70 -13.22 12.70 1.15
C ASP A 70 -12.31 13.72 0.47
N ARG A 71 -11.81 13.36 -0.72
CA ARG A 71 -10.98 14.23 -1.56
C ARG A 71 -11.67 15.51 -2.02
N GLU A 72 -13.00 15.51 -2.09
CA GLU A 72 -13.79 16.68 -2.48
C GLU A 72 -14.01 17.64 -1.29
N ALA A 73 -13.67 17.22 -0.07
CA ALA A 73 -13.78 18.04 1.14
C ALA A 73 -12.64 19.05 1.29
N ASP A 74 -11.42 18.62 0.95
CA ASP A 74 -10.20 19.39 1.17
C ASP A 74 -9.08 18.90 0.22
N PRO A 75 -8.24 19.80 -0.33
CA PRO A 75 -7.08 19.40 -1.11
C PRO A 75 -6.08 18.53 -0.33
N VAL A 76 -6.12 18.52 1.00
CA VAL A 76 -5.39 17.59 1.86
C VAL A 76 -6.33 16.50 2.38
N HIS A 77 -6.09 15.25 1.99
CA HIS A 77 -6.95 14.13 2.40
C HIS A 77 -6.16 12.82 2.42
N VAL A 78 -6.77 11.81 3.05
CA VAL A 78 -6.19 10.48 3.22
C VAL A 78 -6.43 9.64 1.98
N THR A 79 -5.39 8.95 1.54
CA THR A 79 -5.43 7.88 0.55
C THR A 79 -5.02 6.57 1.21
N ALA A 80 -5.31 5.45 0.55
CA ALA A 80 -4.90 4.15 1.03
C ALA A 80 -4.21 3.34 -0.07
N SER A 81 -3.09 2.72 0.30
CA SER A 81 -2.25 1.97 -0.63
C SER A 81 -1.94 0.56 -0.14
N GLY A 82 -1.73 -0.36 -1.08
CA GLY A 82 -1.43 -1.75 -0.83
C GLY A 82 0.05 -2.10 -0.97
N LEU A 83 0.72 -2.44 0.14
CA LEU A 83 2.03 -3.10 0.12
C LEU A 83 1.82 -4.60 -0.06
N VAL A 84 1.79 -5.03 -1.32
CA VAL A 84 1.42 -6.39 -1.70
C VAL A 84 2.64 -7.31 -1.67
N ILE A 85 2.55 -8.35 -0.86
CA ILE A 85 3.54 -9.42 -0.78
C ILE A 85 2.97 -10.75 -1.30
N GLY A 86 3.84 -11.56 -1.88
CA GLY A 86 3.50 -12.87 -2.40
C GLY A 86 4.70 -13.80 -2.44
N PRO A 87 4.53 -15.06 -2.90
CA PRO A 87 5.62 -16.04 -2.97
C PRO A 87 6.75 -15.63 -3.95
N ARG A 88 6.51 -14.66 -4.82
CA ARG A 88 7.46 -14.12 -5.79
C ARG A 88 8.18 -12.86 -5.32
N GLY A 89 7.81 -12.31 -4.16
CA GLY A 89 8.37 -11.09 -3.59
C GLY A 89 7.32 -10.00 -3.42
N VAL A 90 7.59 -8.82 -3.97
CA VAL A 90 6.75 -7.61 -3.85
C VAL A 90 6.18 -7.24 -5.20
N LEU A 91 4.87 -6.95 -5.25
CA LEU A 91 4.22 -6.46 -6.46
C LEU A 91 4.36 -4.95 -6.53
N LEU A 92 4.82 -4.43 -7.67
CA LEU A 92 4.87 -2.99 -7.95
C LEU A 92 4.24 -2.73 -9.32
N HIS A 93 3.63 -1.54 -9.45
CA HIS A 93 3.22 -1.00 -10.75
C HIS A 93 4.14 0.17 -11.14
N ARG A 94 4.24 0.44 -12.44
CA ARG A 94 4.96 1.61 -12.93
C ARG A 94 3.99 2.73 -13.17
N HIS A 95 4.08 3.78 -12.36
CA HIS A 95 3.14 4.90 -12.45
C HIS A 95 3.31 5.64 -13.78
N LYS A 96 2.21 5.81 -14.54
CA LYS A 96 2.23 6.27 -15.94
C LYS A 96 2.92 7.62 -16.15
N ARG A 97 2.76 8.54 -15.19
CA ARG A 97 3.26 9.93 -15.33
C ARG A 97 4.69 10.10 -14.83
N THR A 98 5.05 9.45 -13.73
CA THR A 98 6.36 9.61 -13.10
C THR A 98 7.37 8.59 -13.63
N GLY A 99 6.88 7.46 -14.17
CA GLY A 99 7.70 6.34 -14.61
C GLY A 99 8.38 5.59 -13.45
N ALA A 100 8.05 5.94 -12.20
CA ALA A 100 8.57 5.31 -10.99
C ALA A 100 7.82 4.02 -10.67
N TRP A 101 8.50 3.07 -10.04
CA TRP A 101 7.88 1.85 -9.53
C TRP A 101 7.36 2.09 -8.12
N MET A 102 6.08 1.82 -7.91
CA MET A 102 5.34 2.17 -6.70
C MET A 102 4.42 1.03 -6.28
N GLN A 103 3.92 1.12 -5.05
CA GLN A 103 2.78 0.34 -4.60
C GLN A 103 1.49 0.85 -5.26
N PRO A 104 0.51 -0.01 -5.58
CA PRO A 104 -0.79 0.44 -6.01
C PRO A 104 -1.56 1.11 -4.87
N GLY A 105 -2.46 2.03 -5.18
CA GLY A 105 -3.22 2.75 -4.18
C GLY A 105 -3.89 4.01 -4.70
N GLY A 106 -4.86 4.51 -3.94
CA GLY A 106 -5.71 5.60 -4.42
C GLY A 106 -6.63 6.18 -3.35
N HIS A 107 -7.68 6.83 -3.84
CA HIS A 107 -8.62 7.53 -2.99
C HIS A 107 -9.54 6.54 -2.26
N ILE A 108 -10.08 7.00 -1.13
CA ILE A 108 -11.11 6.26 -0.40
C ILE A 108 -12.47 6.69 -0.96
N ASP A 109 -13.27 5.73 -1.41
CA ASP A 109 -14.60 6.02 -1.95
C ASP A 109 -15.62 6.31 -0.84
N HIS A 110 -16.73 6.95 -1.21
CA HIS A 110 -17.77 7.29 -0.24
C HIS A 110 -18.36 6.04 0.43
N GLY A 111 -18.21 5.97 1.76
CA GLY A 111 -18.69 4.83 2.57
C GLY A 111 -17.69 3.68 2.67
N GLU A 112 -16.52 3.82 2.05
CA GLU A 112 -15.41 2.88 2.13
C GLU A 112 -14.50 3.22 3.34
N VAL A 113 -13.89 2.20 3.93
CA VAL A 113 -12.82 2.37 4.94
C VAL A 113 -11.43 2.24 4.28
N PRO A 114 -10.36 2.81 4.84
CA PRO A 114 -9.04 2.82 4.17
C PRO A 114 -8.52 1.43 3.76
N SER A 115 -8.73 0.39 4.58
CA SER A 115 -8.30 -0.97 4.25
C SER A 115 -9.06 -1.59 3.07
N GLN A 116 -10.31 -1.18 2.83
CA GLN A 116 -11.08 -1.60 1.66
C GLN A 116 -10.54 -0.92 0.42
N ALA A 117 -10.32 0.40 0.49
CA ALA A 117 -9.72 1.18 -0.58
C ALA A 117 -8.38 0.59 -1.03
N ALA A 118 -7.47 0.31 -0.08
CA ALA A 118 -6.17 -0.30 -0.40
C ALA A 118 -6.29 -1.62 -1.18
N ALA A 119 -7.23 -2.49 -0.81
CA ALA A 119 -7.44 -3.78 -1.48
C ALA A 119 -8.15 -3.63 -2.83
N ARG A 120 -9.14 -2.75 -2.93
CA ARG A 120 -9.85 -2.42 -4.18
C ARG A 120 -8.89 -1.84 -5.20
N GLU A 121 -8.21 -0.75 -4.87
CA GLU A 121 -7.26 -0.05 -5.74
C GLU A 121 -6.15 -1.00 -6.21
N THR A 122 -5.62 -1.84 -5.32
CA THR A 122 -4.67 -2.89 -5.71
C THR A 122 -5.23 -3.81 -6.79
N THR A 123 -6.46 -4.28 -6.62
CA THR A 123 -7.08 -5.21 -7.57
C THR A 123 -7.38 -4.50 -8.91
N GLU A 124 -7.87 -3.27 -8.86
CA GLU A 124 -8.20 -2.45 -10.03
C GLU A 124 -6.96 -2.11 -10.85
N GLU A 125 -5.88 -1.66 -10.19
CA GLU A 125 -4.66 -1.23 -10.88
C GLU A 125 -3.79 -2.38 -11.39
N THR A 126 -3.85 -3.55 -10.75
CA THR A 126 -2.90 -4.66 -11.03
C THR A 126 -3.54 -5.90 -11.61
N GLY A 127 -4.85 -6.07 -11.44
CA GLY A 127 -5.57 -7.31 -11.73
C GLY A 127 -5.26 -8.46 -10.75
N VAL A 128 -4.40 -8.26 -9.75
CA VAL A 128 -4.05 -9.27 -8.75
C VAL A 128 -5.05 -9.23 -7.61
N THR A 129 -5.72 -10.36 -7.33
CA THR A 129 -6.58 -10.48 -6.15
C THR A 129 -5.73 -10.54 -4.89
N VAL A 130 -6.08 -9.71 -3.91
CA VAL A 130 -5.37 -9.59 -2.64
C VAL A 130 -6.30 -9.70 -1.45
N THR A 131 -5.73 -10.08 -0.32
CA THR A 131 -6.43 -10.13 0.97
C THR A 131 -5.58 -9.47 2.05
N HIS A 132 -6.22 -9.01 3.12
CA HIS A 132 -5.50 -8.66 4.34
C HIS A 132 -4.93 -9.93 5.00
N PRO A 133 -3.84 -9.81 5.78
CA PRO A 133 -3.32 -10.91 6.58
C PRO A 133 -4.41 -11.52 7.48
N SER A 134 -4.22 -12.76 7.94
CA SER A 134 -5.21 -13.48 8.74
C SER A 134 -5.63 -12.78 10.04
N GLY A 135 -4.80 -11.88 10.57
CA GLY A 135 -5.14 -11.04 11.73
C GLY A 135 -6.04 -9.83 11.41
N GLY A 136 -6.44 -9.66 10.15
CA GLY A 136 -7.21 -8.52 9.66
C GLY A 136 -6.36 -7.39 9.07
N PRO A 137 -7.00 -6.25 8.76
CA PRO A 137 -6.32 -5.10 8.19
C PRO A 137 -5.14 -4.61 9.02
N ARG A 138 -3.98 -4.48 8.36
CA ARG A 138 -2.73 -4.09 9.02
C ARG A 138 -2.11 -2.89 8.31
N PRO A 139 -2.33 -1.67 8.80
CA PRO A 139 -1.52 -0.53 8.41
C PRO A 139 -0.07 -0.78 8.86
N VAL A 140 0.91 -0.44 8.01
CA VAL A 140 2.33 -0.70 8.28
C VAL A 140 3.25 0.46 7.95
N HIS A 141 2.81 1.47 7.21
CA HIS A 141 3.64 2.62 6.88
C HIS A 141 2.80 3.87 6.57
N LEU A 142 3.37 5.05 6.83
CA LEU A 142 2.80 6.35 6.46
C LEU A 142 3.69 7.08 5.44
N ASP A 143 3.09 7.71 4.45
CA ASP A 143 3.79 8.65 3.58
C ASP A 143 2.92 9.87 3.33
N VAL A 144 3.54 11.01 3.06
CA VAL A 144 2.82 12.20 2.61
C VAL A 144 3.50 12.76 1.38
N HIS A 145 2.76 12.89 0.29
CA HIS A 145 3.27 13.39 -0.97
C HIS A 145 2.31 14.37 -1.64
N ASP A 146 2.89 15.32 -2.37
CA ASP A 146 2.14 16.33 -3.10
C ASP A 146 1.88 15.84 -4.54
N VAL A 147 0.62 15.86 -4.96
CA VAL A 147 0.21 15.52 -6.32
C VAL A 147 0.24 16.78 -7.16
N VAL A 148 1.40 17.05 -7.76
CA VAL A 148 1.68 18.29 -8.52
C VAL A 148 0.60 18.65 -9.55
N VAL A 149 0.01 17.65 -10.21
CA VAL A 149 -0.99 17.86 -11.28
C VAL A 149 -2.30 18.40 -10.75
N THR A 150 -2.75 17.94 -9.58
CA THR A 150 -4.03 18.37 -8.97
C THR A 150 -3.83 19.44 -7.91
N GLY A 151 -2.61 19.60 -7.40
CA GLY A 151 -2.32 20.44 -6.24
C GLY A 151 -2.77 19.83 -4.92
N HIS A 152 -3.21 18.57 -4.92
CA HIS A 152 -3.64 17.85 -3.73
C HIS A 152 -2.42 17.37 -2.93
N VAL A 153 -2.63 17.13 -1.63
CA VAL A 153 -1.68 16.46 -0.74
C VAL A 153 -2.32 15.18 -0.25
N HIS A 154 -1.69 14.06 -0.56
CA HIS A 154 -2.14 12.75 -0.12
C HIS A 154 -1.47 12.39 1.20
N LEU A 155 -2.29 12.14 2.22
CA LEU A 155 -1.90 11.51 3.48
C LEU A 155 -2.05 9.99 3.27
N ASP A 156 -1.00 9.32 2.80
CA ASP A 156 -1.08 7.94 2.34
C ASP A 156 -0.89 6.93 3.49
N LEU A 157 -1.96 6.19 3.80
CA LEU A 157 -1.96 5.12 4.80
C LEU A 157 -1.78 3.77 4.10
N ARG A 158 -0.64 3.10 4.36
CA ARG A 158 -0.26 1.90 3.62
C ARG A 158 -0.56 0.64 4.40
N TYR A 159 -1.29 -0.28 3.79
CA TYR A 159 -1.68 -1.57 4.35
C TYR A 159 -0.82 -2.70 3.80
N LEU A 160 -0.46 -3.65 4.65
CA LEU A 160 0.08 -4.92 4.21
C LEU A 160 -1.03 -5.74 3.56
N LEU A 161 -0.81 -6.18 2.33
CA LEU A 161 -1.71 -7.07 1.59
C LEU A 161 -0.96 -8.32 1.13
N VAL A 162 -1.68 -9.42 1.02
CA VAL A 162 -1.14 -10.71 0.57
C VAL A 162 -1.86 -11.12 -0.70
N ALA A 163 -1.11 -11.45 -1.75
CA ALA A 163 -1.68 -12.02 -2.96
C ALA A 163 -2.38 -13.35 -2.65
N ASP A 164 -3.62 -13.50 -3.11
CA ASP A 164 -4.43 -14.68 -2.83
C ASP A 164 -3.83 -15.90 -3.53
N ALA A 165 -3.42 -16.89 -2.72
CA ALA A 165 -2.85 -18.15 -3.18
C ALA A 165 -3.80 -18.99 -4.05
N GLY A 166 -5.11 -18.71 -4.01
CA GLY A 166 -6.14 -19.34 -4.86
C GLY A 166 -6.35 -18.67 -6.22
N SER A 167 -5.79 -17.48 -6.43
CA SER A 167 -5.88 -16.72 -7.69
C SER A 167 -4.60 -16.84 -8.51
N SER A 168 -4.67 -16.53 -9.81
CA SER A 168 -3.47 -16.28 -10.59
C SER A 168 -2.75 -15.08 -9.98
N ASP A 169 -1.57 -15.29 -9.41
CA ASP A 169 -0.69 -14.21 -8.95
C ASP A 169 -0.05 -13.46 -10.14
N GLU A 170 -0.36 -13.82 -11.38
CA GLU A 170 0.11 -13.10 -12.56
C GLU A 170 -0.64 -11.77 -12.72
N PRO A 171 0.06 -10.63 -12.78
CA PRO A 171 -0.56 -9.33 -12.98
C PRO A 171 -1.28 -9.23 -14.33
N ALA A 172 -2.48 -8.68 -14.32
CA ALA A 172 -3.33 -8.49 -15.49
C ALA A 172 -4.06 -7.14 -15.42
N PRO A 173 -3.32 -6.01 -15.43
CA PRO A 173 -3.91 -4.68 -15.32
C PRO A 173 -4.91 -4.40 -16.46
N PRO A 174 -6.03 -3.72 -16.20
CA PRO A 174 -6.95 -3.25 -17.22
C PRO A 174 -6.28 -2.33 -18.27
N PRO A 175 -6.85 -2.18 -19.48
CA PRO A 175 -6.24 -1.38 -20.56
C PRO A 175 -6.05 0.11 -20.25
N ASP A 176 -6.89 0.67 -19.40
CA ASP A 176 -6.84 2.04 -18.90
C ASP A 176 -5.85 2.23 -17.75
N GLU A 177 -5.23 1.14 -17.27
CA GLU A 177 -4.21 1.12 -16.24
C GLU A 177 -2.79 0.94 -16.80
N SER A 178 -1.78 1.02 -15.94
CA SER A 178 -0.39 0.85 -16.38
C SER A 178 -0.17 -0.59 -16.84
N PRO A 179 0.31 -0.85 -18.07
CA PRO A 179 0.60 -2.21 -18.50
C PRO A 179 1.82 -2.79 -17.77
N GLU A 180 2.62 -1.95 -17.11
CA GLU A 180 3.84 -2.35 -16.42
C GLU A 180 3.55 -2.62 -14.95
N VAL A 181 3.12 -3.86 -14.66
CA VAL A 181 2.95 -4.40 -13.31
C VAL A 181 3.78 -5.67 -13.19
N ALA A 182 4.58 -5.80 -12.14
CA ALA A 182 5.50 -6.90 -12.01
C ALA A 182 5.85 -7.26 -10.56
N TRP A 183 6.23 -8.52 -10.37
CA TRP A 183 6.84 -9.01 -9.15
C TRP A 183 8.35 -8.77 -9.14
N PHE A 184 8.84 -8.26 -8.02
CA PHE A 184 10.24 -8.00 -7.77
C PHE A 184 10.71 -8.75 -6.53
N SER A 185 11.97 -9.20 -6.54
CA SER A 185 12.62 -9.59 -5.28
C SER A 185 12.72 -8.37 -4.36
N TRP A 186 12.86 -8.60 -3.05
CA TRP A 186 13.00 -7.53 -2.08
C TRP A 186 14.16 -6.58 -2.39
N ASP A 187 15.32 -7.13 -2.80
CA ASP A 187 16.49 -6.32 -3.17
C ASP A 187 16.23 -5.47 -4.42
N GLN A 188 15.55 -6.03 -5.41
CA GLN A 188 15.18 -5.26 -6.62
C GLN A 188 14.19 -4.16 -6.29
N ALA A 189 13.12 -4.47 -5.55
CA ALA A 189 12.12 -3.50 -5.13
C ALA A 189 12.77 -2.32 -4.36
N ILE A 190 13.62 -2.61 -3.37
CA ILE A 190 14.33 -1.59 -2.59
C ILE A 190 15.25 -0.72 -3.48
N ALA A 191 15.88 -1.32 -4.50
CA ALA A 191 16.82 -0.61 -5.36
C ALA A 191 16.16 0.32 -6.39
N MET A 192 14.90 0.08 -6.76
CA MET A 192 14.25 0.77 -7.90
C MET A 192 12.93 1.47 -7.59
N ALA A 193 12.32 1.18 -6.44
CA ALA A 193 11.08 1.82 -6.03
C ALA A 193 11.26 3.33 -5.82
N ASP A 194 10.13 4.05 -5.85
CA ASP A 194 10.08 5.44 -5.39
C ASP A 194 10.72 5.58 -4.00
N PRO A 195 11.52 6.65 -3.75
CA PRO A 195 12.18 6.84 -2.46
C PRO A 195 11.24 6.81 -1.25
N GLY A 196 9.98 7.25 -1.41
CA GLY A 196 8.97 7.20 -0.35
C GLY A 196 8.51 5.80 0.02
N LEU A 197 8.79 4.80 -0.82
CA LEU A 197 8.44 3.40 -0.58
C LEU A 197 9.55 2.62 0.14
N ILE A 198 10.78 3.10 0.14
CA ILE A 198 11.96 2.35 0.62
C ILE A 198 11.88 2.01 2.11
N GLY A 199 11.40 2.92 2.96
CA GLY A 199 11.25 2.68 4.41
C GLY A 199 10.32 1.49 4.70
N ALA A 200 9.13 1.51 4.09
CA ALA A 200 8.17 0.40 4.13
C ALA A 200 8.75 -0.94 3.64
N LEU A 201 9.47 -0.93 2.51
CA LEU A 201 10.06 -2.16 1.95
C LEU A 201 11.12 -2.75 2.88
N ARG A 202 11.94 -1.90 3.52
CA ARG A 202 12.93 -2.35 4.52
C ARG A 202 12.27 -2.89 5.78
N LEU A 203 11.20 -2.25 6.25
CA LEU A 203 10.42 -2.71 7.41
C LEU A 203 9.86 -4.13 7.20
N LEU A 204 9.32 -4.40 6.02
CA LEU A 204 8.62 -5.65 5.72
C LEU A 204 9.52 -6.76 5.18
N ARG A 205 10.77 -6.45 4.84
CA ARG A 205 11.72 -7.42 4.29
C ARG A 205 11.92 -8.58 5.27
N PRO A 206 11.72 -9.84 4.84
CA PRO A 206 12.07 -11.02 5.64
C PRO A 206 13.55 -11.05 6.00
N ALA A 207 13.86 -11.58 7.18
CA ALA A 207 15.23 -11.78 7.66
C ALA A 207 16.03 -12.76 6.78
#